data_AF-A0A925AIK0-F1
#
_entry.id   AF-A0A925AIK0-F1
#
_cell.length_a   1.000
_cell.length_b   1.000
_cell.length_c   1.000
_cell.angle_alpha   90.00
_cell.angle_beta   90.00
_cell.angle_gamma   90.00
#
_symmetry.space_group_name_H-M   'P 1'
#
loop_
_entity.id
_entity.type
_entity.pdbx_description
1 polymer ?
#
loop_
_entity_poly.entity_id
_entity_poly.type
_entity_poly.pdbx_seq_one_letter_code
_entity_poly.pdbx_strand_id
1 'polypeptide(L)'
;GPAVNSAYDEDMAYLAHDGATLFFSSNRTEGMGGLDVFKTVFDVKKRVWQAPVNMGLPVNSPDDDAYFRLAADGRTAFFASDRLGGLGQHDLYIAYFKEGQPEQSVQPQPALFTQADPNASREEEIKEIVIPTLPYSSDKDVLTLDNQKVVEQIAGIARNFPQSSVLVTVHTDATGQPKFDLYNGIKRAEIVGKALSERGVPATKILLRSVGPSYPIAREVLDAMPNLAAPGLNRRIELRLTAMEPLALKLRVEQPFVSEIMAAPGAKRLDEATVGLSYRVEAATTRQILTNDALAMFGDLMIETQPGAGTYRYMTGLFKQHNEAAQLRKEVQGQGFAEATVIAYINGIRITKAEAVALLKKYPDLAGYVRG
;
A
#
# COMPACT_ATOMS: atom_id res chain seq x y z
N GLY A 1 -11.88 -8.39 -38.23
CA GLY A 1 -11.91 -9.72 -38.90
C GLY A 1 -12.14 -9.51 -40.38
N PRO A 2 -12.00 -10.53 -41.26
CA PRO A 2 -11.92 -10.30 -42.72
C PRO A 2 -13.16 -9.66 -43.36
N ALA A 3 -14.33 -9.72 -42.71
CA ALA A 3 -15.52 -9.00 -43.17
C ALA A 3 -15.52 -7.49 -42.83
N VAL A 4 -14.78 -7.09 -41.79
CA VAL A 4 -14.65 -5.69 -41.36
C VAL A 4 -13.41 -5.07 -41.98
N ASN A 5 -12.25 -5.70 -41.81
CA ASN A 5 -10.97 -5.20 -42.32
C ASN A 5 -10.95 -5.31 -43.84
N SER A 6 -10.73 -4.20 -44.53
CA SER A 6 -10.59 -4.17 -45.99
C SER A 6 -9.27 -3.53 -46.42
N ALA A 7 -9.13 -3.25 -47.73
CA ALA A 7 -8.03 -2.46 -48.26
C ALA A 7 -8.26 -0.94 -48.14
N TYR A 8 -9.44 -0.55 -47.65
CA TYR A 8 -9.87 0.82 -47.41
C TYR A 8 -9.71 1.16 -45.92
N ASP A 9 -9.99 2.42 -45.57
CA ASP A 9 -9.93 2.86 -44.18
C ASP A 9 -11.17 2.36 -43.43
N GLU A 10 -10.94 1.85 -42.22
CA GLU A 10 -11.98 1.58 -41.23
C GLU A 10 -11.58 2.26 -39.91
N ASP A 11 -12.37 3.23 -39.48
CA ASP A 11 -12.06 4.05 -38.32
C ASP A 11 -13.26 4.24 -37.39
N MET A 12 -13.01 4.82 -36.21
CA MET A 12 -14.02 5.29 -35.25
C MET A 12 -15.00 4.22 -34.74
N ALA A 13 -14.51 2.99 -34.64
CA ALA A 13 -15.29 1.83 -34.22
C ALA A 13 -16.05 2.05 -32.88
N TYR A 14 -17.27 1.52 -32.84
CA TYR A 14 -18.23 1.63 -31.75
C TYR A 14 -18.96 0.30 -31.57
N LEU A 15 -18.86 -0.33 -30.41
CA LEU A 15 -19.68 -1.49 -30.07
C LEU A 15 -20.97 -1.03 -29.37
N ALA A 16 -22.12 -1.44 -29.88
CA ALA A 16 -23.42 -1.17 -29.28
C ALA A 16 -23.62 -1.94 -27.96
N HIS A 17 -24.68 -1.62 -27.23
CA HIS A 17 -24.93 -2.17 -25.89
C HIS A 17 -25.11 -3.70 -25.89
N ASP A 18 -25.65 -4.27 -26.97
CA ASP A 18 -25.80 -5.71 -27.17
C ASP A 18 -24.47 -6.49 -27.28
N GLY A 19 -23.33 -5.80 -27.35
CA GLY A 19 -22.00 -6.37 -27.46
C GLY A 19 -21.75 -7.17 -28.75
N ALA A 20 -22.66 -7.11 -29.72
CA ALA A 20 -22.63 -7.88 -30.96
C ALA A 20 -22.77 -7.01 -32.21
N THR A 21 -23.31 -5.80 -32.08
CA THR A 21 -23.43 -4.84 -33.17
C THR A 21 -22.27 -3.85 -33.13
N LEU A 22 -21.49 -3.79 -34.20
CA LEU A 22 -20.38 -2.86 -34.37
C LEU A 22 -20.75 -1.83 -35.44
N PHE A 23 -20.62 -0.55 -35.08
CA PHE A 23 -20.60 0.55 -36.02
C PHE A 23 -19.17 1.02 -36.23
N PHE A 24 -18.85 1.49 -37.44
CA PHE A 24 -17.56 2.06 -37.79
C PHE A 24 -17.72 2.91 -39.04
N SER A 25 -16.78 3.82 -39.28
CA SER A 25 -16.77 4.63 -40.50
C SER A 25 -15.77 4.07 -41.50
N SER A 26 -16.11 4.06 -42.79
CA SER A 26 -15.26 3.48 -43.83
C SER A 26 -15.47 4.13 -45.18
N ASN A 27 -14.40 4.27 -45.96
CA ASN A 27 -14.42 4.74 -47.35
C ASN A 27 -14.39 3.59 -48.37
N ARG A 28 -15.03 2.47 -48.01
CA ARG A 28 -15.20 1.32 -48.91
C ARG A 28 -16.14 1.65 -50.05
N THR A 29 -15.99 0.92 -51.15
CA THR A 29 -16.75 1.15 -52.40
C THR A 29 -18.25 1.00 -52.29
N GLU A 30 -18.76 0.30 -51.27
CA GLU A 30 -20.21 0.21 -50.99
C GLU A 30 -20.76 1.43 -50.23
N GLY A 31 -19.94 2.49 -50.09
CA GLY A 31 -20.29 3.80 -49.54
C GLY A 31 -21.11 4.69 -50.48
N MET A 32 -21.54 5.82 -49.94
CA MET A 32 -22.16 6.94 -50.65
C MET A 32 -21.16 8.05 -50.97
N GLY A 33 -20.10 8.20 -50.17
CA GLY A 33 -19.21 9.35 -50.19
C GLY A 33 -17.80 9.04 -49.69
N GLY A 34 -17.25 9.92 -48.87
CA GLY A 34 -15.95 9.75 -48.21
C GLY A 34 -16.00 8.64 -47.16
N LEU A 35 -15.84 8.99 -45.89
CA LEU A 35 -16.09 8.07 -44.78
C LEU A 35 -17.60 7.93 -44.55
N ASP A 36 -18.13 6.72 -44.60
CA ASP A 36 -19.53 6.45 -44.30
C ASP A 36 -19.69 5.58 -43.06
N VAL A 37 -20.75 5.78 -42.29
CA VAL A 37 -21.10 4.90 -41.16
C VAL A 37 -21.66 3.57 -41.69
N PHE A 38 -21.00 2.48 -41.32
CA PHE A 38 -21.43 1.11 -41.54
C PHE A 38 -21.82 0.43 -40.22
N LYS A 39 -22.71 -0.55 -40.32
CA LYS A 39 -23.12 -1.45 -39.23
C LYS A 39 -22.84 -2.90 -39.62
N THR A 40 -22.27 -3.68 -38.71
CA THR A 40 -22.17 -5.15 -38.84
C THR A 40 -22.56 -5.83 -37.53
N VAL A 41 -23.01 -7.07 -37.64
CA VAL A 41 -23.42 -7.89 -36.49
C VAL A 41 -22.53 -9.13 -36.40
N PHE A 42 -22.09 -9.47 -35.19
CA PHE A 42 -21.32 -10.66 -34.92
C PHE A 42 -22.23 -11.88 -34.81
N ASP A 43 -22.04 -12.88 -35.68
CA ASP A 43 -22.68 -14.18 -35.55
C ASP A 43 -21.93 -15.03 -34.52
N VAL A 44 -22.47 -15.10 -33.30
CA VAL A 44 -21.86 -15.83 -32.17
C VAL A 44 -21.68 -17.32 -32.47
N LYS A 45 -22.60 -17.95 -33.23
CA LYS A 45 -22.54 -19.38 -33.53
C LYS A 45 -21.44 -19.70 -34.54
N LYS A 46 -21.30 -18.85 -35.56
CA LYS A 46 -20.27 -19.01 -36.60
C LYS A 46 -18.94 -18.34 -36.25
N ARG A 47 -18.91 -17.52 -35.19
CA ARG A 47 -17.76 -16.72 -34.73
C ARG A 47 -17.20 -15.81 -35.82
N VAL A 48 -18.06 -15.21 -36.61
CA VAL A 48 -17.68 -14.31 -37.71
C VAL A 48 -18.53 -13.04 -37.69
N TRP A 49 -17.93 -11.93 -38.11
CA TRP A 49 -18.67 -10.72 -38.44
C TRP A 49 -19.41 -10.92 -39.75
N GLN A 50 -20.65 -10.46 -39.80
CA GLN A 50 -21.44 -10.44 -41.03
C GLN A 50 -20.93 -9.34 -41.98
N ALA A 51 -21.38 -9.38 -43.24
CA ALA A 51 -21.08 -8.31 -44.18
C ALA A 51 -21.61 -6.96 -43.64
N PRO A 52 -20.77 -5.91 -43.57
CA PRO A 52 -21.22 -4.60 -43.13
C PRO A 52 -22.25 -3.98 -44.07
N VAL A 53 -23.19 -3.23 -43.52
CA VAL A 53 -24.27 -2.56 -44.22
C VAL A 53 -24.12 -1.05 -44.01
N ASN A 54 -24.13 -0.28 -45.10
CA ASN A 54 -24.12 1.19 -45.05
C ASN A 54 -25.41 1.70 -44.39
N MET A 55 -25.31 2.66 -43.47
CA MET A 55 -26.46 3.18 -42.72
C MET A 55 -27.38 4.09 -43.56
N GLY A 56 -26.91 4.58 -44.71
CA GLY A 56 -27.66 5.41 -45.65
C GLY A 56 -28.14 6.74 -45.08
N LEU A 57 -28.93 7.46 -45.86
CA LEU A 57 -29.56 8.71 -45.43
C LEU A 57 -30.58 8.46 -44.30
N PRO A 58 -30.69 9.36 -43.30
CA PRO A 58 -29.99 10.65 -43.19
C PRO A 58 -28.68 10.59 -42.40
N VAL A 59 -28.23 9.40 -41.98
CA VAL A 59 -26.99 9.23 -41.20
C VAL A 59 -25.79 9.52 -42.08
N ASN A 60 -25.72 8.90 -43.25
CA ASN A 60 -24.68 9.14 -44.24
C ASN A 60 -25.11 10.18 -45.27
N SER A 61 -24.12 10.81 -45.88
CA SER A 61 -24.20 11.89 -46.86
C SER A 61 -23.21 11.63 -48.00
N PRO A 62 -23.15 12.49 -49.04
CA PRO A 62 -22.13 12.38 -50.07
C PRO A 62 -20.69 12.71 -49.60
N ASP A 63 -20.52 13.24 -48.39
CA ASP A 63 -19.24 13.68 -47.83
C ASP A 63 -18.77 12.74 -46.68
N ASP A 64 -17.95 13.19 -45.73
CA ASP A 64 -17.46 12.41 -44.58
C ASP A 64 -18.44 12.40 -43.39
N ASP A 65 -18.84 11.21 -42.96
CA ASP A 65 -19.68 10.91 -41.80
C ASP A 65 -18.96 9.95 -40.82
N ALA A 66 -18.60 10.48 -39.66
CA ALA A 66 -17.70 9.85 -38.70
C ALA A 66 -18.22 9.87 -37.25
N TYR A 67 -17.55 9.12 -36.37
CA TYR A 67 -17.79 9.15 -34.92
C TYR A 67 -19.22 8.81 -34.48
N PHE A 68 -19.93 7.95 -35.22
CA PHE A 68 -21.29 7.57 -34.89
C PHE A 68 -21.39 6.90 -33.50
N ARG A 69 -22.38 7.35 -32.72
CA ARG A 69 -22.72 6.82 -31.39
C ARG A 69 -24.23 6.84 -31.20
N LEU A 70 -24.79 5.71 -30.78
CA LEU A 70 -26.17 5.65 -30.29
C LEU A 70 -26.22 6.09 -28.82
N ALA A 71 -27.24 6.84 -28.47
CA ALA A 71 -27.59 7.12 -27.08
C ALA A 71 -28.29 5.91 -26.44
N ALA A 72 -28.32 5.88 -25.10
CA ALA A 72 -28.91 4.80 -24.33
C ALA A 72 -30.44 4.63 -24.57
N ASP A 73 -31.12 5.65 -25.08
CA ASP A 73 -32.53 5.58 -25.45
C ASP A 73 -32.81 4.76 -26.73
N GLY A 74 -31.74 4.41 -27.46
CA GLY A 74 -31.81 3.72 -28.76
C GLY A 74 -32.47 4.55 -29.88
N ARG A 75 -32.87 5.80 -29.64
CA ARG A 75 -33.58 6.64 -30.62
C ARG A 75 -32.77 7.85 -31.02
N THR A 76 -31.83 8.28 -30.20
CA THR A 76 -30.96 9.42 -30.47
C THR A 76 -29.59 8.91 -30.88
N ALA A 77 -28.99 9.51 -31.90
CA ALA A 77 -27.61 9.26 -32.29
C ALA A 77 -26.85 10.56 -32.52
N PHE A 78 -25.56 10.52 -32.25
CA PHE A 78 -24.63 11.62 -32.48
C PHE A 78 -23.57 11.16 -33.45
N PHE A 79 -23.16 12.04 -34.35
CA PHE A 79 -22.08 11.79 -35.31
C PHE A 79 -21.52 13.12 -35.80
N ALA A 80 -20.29 13.09 -36.30
CA ALA A 80 -19.66 14.24 -36.94
C ALA A 80 -19.83 14.14 -38.45
N SER A 81 -20.12 15.24 -39.11
CA SER A 81 -20.25 15.27 -40.57
C SER A 81 -19.78 16.59 -41.16
N ASP A 82 -19.22 16.55 -42.35
CA ASP A 82 -18.84 17.72 -43.15
C ASP A 82 -19.84 18.03 -44.27
N ARG A 83 -21.02 17.39 -44.21
CA ARG A 83 -22.12 17.54 -45.17
C ARG A 83 -22.42 19.00 -45.52
N LEU A 84 -22.82 19.20 -46.77
CA LEU A 84 -23.25 20.49 -47.29
C LEU A 84 -24.25 21.21 -46.36
N GLY A 85 -23.90 22.43 -45.97
CA GLY A 85 -24.69 23.28 -45.06
C GLY A 85 -24.14 23.38 -43.64
N GLY A 86 -23.04 22.69 -43.34
CA GLY A 86 -22.26 22.85 -42.10
C GLY A 86 -21.55 24.20 -41.95
N LEU A 87 -21.04 24.46 -40.76
CA LEU A 87 -20.28 25.65 -40.37
C LEU A 87 -18.75 25.41 -40.37
N GLY A 88 -18.28 24.21 -40.66
CA GLY A 88 -16.86 23.86 -40.68
C GLY A 88 -16.56 22.53 -41.36
N GLN A 89 -15.37 21.97 -41.08
CA GLN A 89 -14.93 20.68 -41.65
C GLN A 89 -15.55 19.46 -40.98
N HIS A 90 -16.00 19.52 -39.73
CA HIS A 90 -16.74 18.41 -39.10
C HIS A 90 -17.63 19.00 -38.00
N ASP A 91 -18.93 19.08 -38.26
CA ASP A 91 -19.92 19.55 -37.30
C ASP A 91 -20.62 18.39 -36.60
N LEU A 92 -21.09 18.61 -35.38
CA LEU A 92 -21.83 17.61 -34.62
C LEU A 92 -23.31 17.62 -35.04
N TYR A 93 -23.79 16.48 -35.50
CA TYR A 93 -25.18 16.25 -35.87
C TYR A 93 -25.87 15.29 -34.90
N ILE A 94 -27.19 15.44 -34.82
CA ILE A 94 -28.08 14.53 -34.09
C ILE A 94 -29.05 13.90 -35.07
N ALA A 95 -29.15 12.57 -35.06
CA ALA A 95 -30.18 11.82 -35.76
C ALA A 95 -31.21 11.25 -34.78
N TYR A 96 -32.47 11.24 -35.19
CA TYR A 96 -33.58 10.68 -34.44
C TYR A 96 -34.22 9.53 -35.22
N PHE A 97 -34.19 8.32 -34.66
CA PHE A 97 -34.85 7.14 -35.20
C PHE A 97 -36.30 7.07 -34.73
N LYS A 98 -37.21 6.72 -35.65
CA LYS A 98 -38.64 6.54 -35.33
C LYS A 98 -38.87 5.39 -34.36
N GLU A 99 -38.07 4.34 -34.50
CA GLU A 99 -38.07 3.15 -33.65
C GLU A 99 -36.76 3.07 -32.86
N GLY A 100 -36.84 2.52 -31.65
CA GLY A 100 -35.65 2.29 -30.83
C GLY A 100 -34.78 1.20 -31.46
N GLN A 101 -33.49 1.49 -31.60
CA GLN A 101 -32.51 0.54 -32.08
C GLN A 101 -32.37 -0.60 -31.05
N PRO A 102 -32.69 -1.86 -31.44
CA PRO A 102 -32.76 -2.98 -30.50
C PRO A 102 -31.40 -3.28 -29.87
N GLU A 103 -30.29 -3.01 -30.57
CA GLU A 103 -28.93 -3.15 -30.05
C GLU A 103 -28.60 -2.26 -28.83
N GLN A 104 -29.45 -1.27 -28.49
CA GLN A 104 -29.33 -0.49 -27.26
C GLN A 104 -30.21 -0.99 -26.12
N SER A 105 -31.19 -1.85 -26.43
CA SER A 105 -32.17 -2.37 -25.46
C SER A 105 -31.84 -3.79 -24.98
N VAL A 106 -30.85 -4.45 -25.59
CA VAL A 106 -30.48 -5.84 -25.30
C VAL A 106 -29.15 -5.89 -24.57
N GLN A 107 -29.06 -6.73 -23.53
CA GLN A 107 -27.80 -7.01 -22.83
C GLN A 107 -26.97 -8.06 -23.59
N PRO A 108 -25.63 -7.96 -23.56
CA PRO A 108 -24.76 -8.85 -24.31
C PRO A 108 -24.81 -10.30 -23.83
N GLN A 109 -24.93 -11.26 -24.77
CA GLN A 109 -24.90 -12.70 -24.49
C GLN A 109 -23.97 -13.46 -25.47
N PRO A 110 -22.88 -14.09 -25.00
CA PRO A 110 -22.38 -14.04 -23.62
C PRO A 110 -21.96 -12.62 -23.27
N ALA A 111 -21.90 -12.29 -21.98
CA ALA A 111 -21.25 -11.07 -21.54
C ALA A 111 -19.74 -11.17 -21.80
N LEU A 112 -19.31 -11.00 -23.06
CA LEU A 112 -17.90 -11.05 -23.46
C LEU A 112 -17.12 -9.86 -22.89
N PHE A 113 -17.84 -8.77 -22.58
CA PHE A 113 -17.36 -7.62 -21.83
C PHE A 113 -18.41 -7.30 -20.74
N THR A 114 -18.23 -7.85 -19.54
CA THR A 114 -19.08 -7.48 -18.39
C THR A 114 -18.72 -6.07 -17.93
N GLN A 115 -19.72 -5.19 -17.84
CA GLN A 115 -19.63 -4.07 -16.89
C GLN A 115 -19.39 -4.67 -15.50
N ALA A 116 -18.38 -4.16 -14.81
CA ALA A 116 -18.07 -4.60 -13.46
C ALA A 116 -19.31 -4.43 -12.57
N ASP A 117 -19.71 -5.49 -11.89
CA ASP A 117 -20.76 -5.45 -10.89
C ASP A 117 -20.33 -4.47 -9.77
N PRO A 118 -21.08 -3.39 -9.52
CA PRO A 118 -20.75 -2.43 -8.47
C PRO A 118 -20.78 -3.04 -7.07
N ASN A 119 -21.36 -4.23 -6.90
CA ASN A 119 -21.45 -4.99 -5.65
C ASN A 119 -20.69 -6.32 -5.67
N ALA A 120 -19.98 -6.67 -6.76
CA ALA A 120 -19.02 -7.75 -6.67
C ALA A 120 -17.92 -7.28 -5.73
N SER A 121 -17.74 -8.00 -4.63
CA SER A 121 -16.56 -7.86 -3.79
C SER A 121 -15.35 -8.09 -4.68
N ARG A 122 -14.74 -6.99 -5.16
CA ARG A 122 -13.34 -7.00 -5.54
C ARG A 122 -12.63 -7.61 -4.35
N GLU A 123 -12.02 -8.78 -4.53
CA GLU A 123 -10.71 -8.93 -3.94
C GLU A 123 -9.91 -7.81 -4.57
N GLU A 124 -9.95 -6.63 -3.96
CA GLU A 124 -9.05 -5.55 -4.31
C GLU A 124 -7.69 -6.20 -4.23
N GLU A 125 -7.02 -6.35 -5.37
CA GLU A 125 -5.63 -6.74 -5.39
C GLU A 125 -4.94 -5.66 -4.55
N ILE A 126 -4.72 -5.97 -3.27
CA ILE A 126 -4.32 -4.99 -2.28
C ILE A 126 -2.93 -4.56 -2.73
N LYS A 127 -2.86 -3.40 -3.40
CA LYS A 127 -1.63 -2.93 -4.02
C LYS A 127 -0.57 -2.86 -2.93
N GLU A 128 0.46 -3.69 -3.07
CA GLU A 128 1.54 -3.72 -2.09
C GLU A 128 2.34 -2.42 -2.23
N ILE A 129 2.26 -1.58 -1.21
CA ILE A 129 3.02 -0.34 -1.14
C ILE A 129 4.37 -0.65 -0.52
N VAL A 130 5.42 -0.33 -1.26
CA VAL A 130 6.80 -0.48 -0.78
C VAL A 130 7.24 0.81 -0.10
N ILE A 131 7.77 0.68 1.11
CA ILE A 131 8.37 1.77 1.89
C ILE A 131 9.86 1.47 2.09
N PRO A 132 10.77 2.22 1.45
CA PRO A 132 12.20 2.07 1.67
C PRO A 132 12.59 2.39 3.12
N THR A 133 13.66 1.78 3.61
CA THR A 133 14.30 2.23 4.86
C THR A 133 14.98 3.59 4.68
N LEU A 134 15.14 4.34 5.77
CA LEU A 134 15.94 5.56 5.78
C LEU A 134 17.36 5.25 6.23
N PRO A 135 18.37 5.23 5.34
CA PRO A 135 19.76 5.11 5.75
C PRO A 135 20.23 6.39 6.46
N TYR A 136 21.20 6.25 7.37
CA TYR A 136 21.84 7.40 8.00
C TYR A 136 23.30 7.11 8.38
N SER A 137 24.11 8.17 8.38
CA SER A 137 25.50 8.16 8.89
C SER A 137 25.65 9.03 10.13
N SER A 138 24.85 10.09 10.23
CA SER A 138 24.81 11.00 11.38
C SER A 138 23.39 11.51 11.63
N ASP A 139 23.19 12.23 12.74
CA ASP A 139 21.90 12.86 13.07
C ASP A 139 21.46 13.88 12.03
N LYS A 140 22.40 14.51 11.32
CA LYS A 140 22.13 15.49 10.27
C LYS A 140 21.55 14.85 9.00
N ASP A 141 21.81 13.57 8.79
CA ASP A 141 21.44 12.85 7.57
C ASP A 141 20.11 12.09 7.74
N VAL A 142 19.50 12.12 8.92
CA VAL A 142 18.21 11.46 9.18
C VAL A 142 17.13 11.97 8.23
N LEU A 143 17.13 13.26 7.90
CA LEU A 143 16.16 13.91 7.01
C LEU A 143 16.78 14.49 5.74
N THR A 144 17.61 13.70 5.04
CA THR A 144 18.02 14.01 3.66
C THR A 144 16.79 14.20 2.75
N LEU A 145 16.98 14.82 1.58
CA LEU A 145 15.87 15.03 0.63
C LEU A 145 15.15 13.72 0.25
N ASP A 146 15.89 12.63 0.07
CA ASP A 146 15.30 11.33 -0.24
C ASP A 146 14.58 10.71 0.96
N ASN A 147 15.15 10.80 2.17
CA ASN A 147 14.47 10.36 3.37
C ASN A 147 13.17 11.14 3.62
N GLN A 148 13.16 12.44 3.32
CA GLN A 148 11.95 13.27 3.42
C GLN A 148 10.83 12.84 2.47
N LYS A 149 11.15 12.34 1.26
CA LYS A 149 10.14 11.79 0.33
C LYS A 149 9.46 10.55 0.92
N VAL A 150 10.24 9.67 1.55
CA VAL A 150 9.70 8.46 2.20
C VAL A 150 8.84 8.84 3.41
N VAL A 151 9.29 9.80 4.23
CA VAL A 151 8.50 10.34 5.36
C VAL A 151 7.20 10.99 4.87
N GLU A 152 7.22 11.74 3.76
CA GLU A 152 6.01 12.30 3.15
C GLU A 152 5.06 11.22 2.65
N GLN A 153 5.58 10.19 1.97
CA GLN A 153 4.80 9.07 1.48
C GLN A 153 4.05 8.37 2.62
N ILE A 154 4.75 7.98 3.69
CA ILE A 154 4.08 7.29 4.80
C ILE A 154 3.15 8.20 5.60
N ALA A 155 3.47 9.50 5.72
CA ALA A 155 2.57 10.47 6.33
C ALA A 155 1.27 10.60 5.52
N GLY A 156 1.36 10.68 4.19
CA GLY A 156 0.21 10.70 3.29
C GLY A 156 -0.68 9.46 3.43
N ILE A 157 -0.07 8.28 3.52
CA ILE A 157 -0.81 7.03 3.78
C ILE A 157 -1.46 7.10 5.17
N ALA A 158 -0.71 7.43 6.23
CA ALA A 158 -1.24 7.46 7.58
C ALA A 158 -2.45 8.41 7.75
N ARG A 159 -2.47 9.55 7.04
CA ARG A 159 -3.62 10.47 7.01
C ARG A 159 -4.89 9.83 6.41
N ASN A 160 -4.74 8.91 5.46
CA ASN A 160 -5.84 8.19 4.84
C ASN A 160 -6.30 6.94 5.63
N PHE A 161 -5.52 6.50 6.62
CA PHE A 161 -5.81 5.33 7.46
C PHE A 161 -5.77 5.70 8.95
N PRO A 162 -6.74 6.49 9.46
CA PRO A 162 -6.71 7.05 10.82
C PRO A 162 -6.75 6.02 11.97
N GLN A 163 -7.21 4.79 11.68
CA GLN A 163 -7.17 3.67 12.62
C GLN A 163 -5.75 3.13 12.85
N SER A 164 -4.80 3.46 11.97
CA SER A 164 -3.42 3.03 12.05
C SER A 164 -2.54 3.98 12.86
N SER A 165 -1.32 3.51 13.15
CA SER A 165 -0.23 4.26 13.76
C SER A 165 1.03 4.09 12.91
N VAL A 166 1.88 5.10 12.86
CA VAL A 166 3.20 5.02 12.24
C VAL A 166 4.21 4.59 13.30
N LEU A 167 4.78 3.40 13.13
CA LEU A 167 5.87 2.89 13.94
C LEU A 167 7.21 3.21 13.28
N VAL A 168 8.00 4.04 13.96
CA VAL A 168 9.37 4.39 13.58
C VAL A 168 10.32 3.52 14.40
N THR A 169 11.08 2.65 13.74
CA THR A 169 12.06 1.78 14.40
C THR A 169 13.47 2.11 13.93
N VAL A 170 14.33 2.55 14.84
CA VAL A 170 15.74 2.87 14.55
C VAL A 170 16.62 1.69 14.94
N HIS A 171 17.48 1.28 14.01
CA HIS A 171 18.53 0.29 14.18
C HIS A 171 19.90 0.96 14.13
N THR A 172 20.81 0.52 14.98
CA THR A 172 22.19 1.02 15.02
C THR A 172 23.18 -0.10 14.65
N ASP A 173 24.44 0.28 14.47
CA ASP A 173 25.54 -0.68 14.49
C ASP A 173 25.97 -0.98 15.93
N ALA A 174 26.84 -1.98 16.08
CA ALA A 174 27.36 -2.44 17.38
C ALA A 174 28.71 -1.78 17.73
N THR A 175 28.85 -0.47 17.52
CA THR A 175 30.12 0.24 17.75
C THR A 175 30.25 0.84 19.15
N GLY A 176 29.15 0.99 19.88
CA GLY A 176 29.09 1.65 21.19
C GLY A 176 28.66 0.75 22.34
N GLN A 177 28.42 1.36 23.51
CA GLN A 177 27.73 0.68 24.59
C GLN A 177 26.22 0.66 24.29
N PRO A 178 25.52 -0.47 24.51
CA PRO A 178 24.11 -0.62 24.15
C PRO A 178 23.19 0.50 24.66
N LYS A 179 23.44 1.04 25.87
CA LYS A 179 22.63 2.15 26.43
C LYS A 179 22.70 3.43 25.59
N PHE A 180 23.87 3.75 25.05
CA PHE A 180 24.06 4.94 24.21
C PHE A 180 23.49 4.71 22.82
N ASP A 181 23.66 3.51 22.27
CA ASP A 181 23.11 3.15 20.96
C ASP A 181 21.57 3.21 20.98
N LEU A 182 20.95 2.65 22.02
CA LEU A 182 19.52 2.75 22.25
C LEU A 182 19.07 4.20 22.37
N TYR A 183 19.70 4.98 23.25
CA TYR A 183 19.30 6.36 23.51
C TYR A 183 19.52 7.27 22.30
N ASN A 184 20.67 7.20 21.64
CA ASN A 184 20.93 7.97 20.42
C ASN A 184 19.98 7.57 19.30
N GLY A 185 19.66 6.27 19.19
CA GLY A 185 18.64 5.79 18.26
C GLY A 185 17.26 6.38 18.55
N ILE A 186 16.82 6.46 19.82
CA ILE A 186 15.50 7.06 20.12
C ILE A 186 15.49 8.56 19.82
N LYS A 187 16.61 9.26 19.98
CA LYS A 187 16.74 10.66 19.58
C LYS A 187 16.60 10.86 18.07
N ARG A 188 17.13 9.94 17.27
CA ARG A 188 16.88 9.93 15.81
C ARG A 188 15.42 9.63 15.48
N ALA A 189 14.78 8.73 16.23
CA ALA A 189 13.36 8.47 16.08
C ALA A 189 12.51 9.73 16.37
N GLU A 190 12.88 10.54 17.38
CA GLU A 190 12.22 11.82 17.68
C GLU A 190 12.34 12.83 16.52
N ILE A 191 13.46 12.86 15.81
CA ILE A 191 13.63 13.70 14.59
C ILE A 191 12.61 13.31 13.52
N VAL A 192 12.49 12.01 13.23
CA VAL A 192 11.51 11.50 12.26
C VAL A 192 10.07 11.71 12.75
N GLY A 193 9.81 11.48 14.04
CA GLY A 193 8.50 11.70 14.65
C GLY A 193 8.04 13.15 14.57
N LYS A 194 8.96 14.10 14.74
CA LYS A 194 8.70 15.52 14.52
C LYS A 194 8.35 15.80 13.06
N ALA A 195 9.13 15.27 12.12
CA ALA A 195 8.89 15.43 10.69
C ALA A 195 7.54 14.84 10.23
N LEU A 196 7.10 13.71 10.81
CA LEU A 196 5.77 13.13 10.59
C LEU A 196 4.66 14.02 11.17
N SER A 197 4.87 14.59 12.36
CA SER A 197 3.91 15.49 13.01
C SER A 197 3.70 16.78 12.20
N GLU A 198 4.79 17.37 11.69
CA GLU A 198 4.75 18.55 10.81
C GLU A 198 3.99 18.28 9.49
N ARG A 199 3.89 17.01 9.10
CA ARG A 199 3.11 16.54 7.93
C ARG A 199 1.71 16.08 8.32
N GLY A 200 1.22 16.42 9.51
CA GLY A 200 -0.17 16.18 9.91
C GLY A 200 -0.48 14.76 10.40
N VAL A 201 0.52 13.92 10.70
CA VAL A 201 0.27 12.68 11.45
C VAL A 201 0.11 13.05 12.93
N PRO A 202 -1.01 12.70 13.61
CA PRO A 202 -1.18 13.03 15.01
C PRO A 202 -0.08 12.43 15.88
N ALA A 203 0.47 13.20 16.83
CA ALA A 203 1.53 12.74 17.74
C ALA A 203 1.14 11.44 18.49
N THR A 204 -0.15 11.29 18.84
CA THR A 204 -0.69 10.09 19.48
C THR A 204 -0.70 8.84 18.59
N LYS A 205 -0.56 9.01 17.28
CA LYS A 205 -0.47 7.94 16.27
C LYS A 205 0.96 7.67 15.81
N ILE A 206 1.96 8.31 16.41
CA ILE A 206 3.38 8.09 16.11
C ILE A 206 4.00 7.33 17.26
N LEU A 207 4.51 6.15 16.97
CA LEU A 207 5.21 5.27 17.92
C LEU A 207 6.69 5.29 17.60
N LEU A 208 7.52 5.68 18.56
CA LEU A 208 8.96 5.80 18.37
C LEU A 208 9.68 4.68 19.11
N ARG A 209 10.59 3.99 18.43
CA ARG A 209 11.38 2.89 18.96
C ARG A 209 12.82 2.98 18.48
N SER A 210 13.74 2.64 19.36
CA SER A 210 15.09 2.22 18.99
C SER A 210 15.36 0.84 19.56
N VAL A 211 15.97 -0.01 18.75
CA VAL A 211 16.35 -1.38 19.11
C VAL A 211 17.87 -1.57 19.14
N GLY A 212 18.62 -0.48 18.99
CA GLY A 212 20.07 -0.50 18.99
C GLY A 212 20.61 -1.50 17.95
N PRO A 213 21.69 -2.24 18.29
CA PRO A 213 22.28 -3.25 17.41
C PRO A 213 21.62 -4.64 17.49
N SER A 214 20.52 -4.82 18.25
CA SER A 214 19.97 -6.16 18.56
C SER A 214 19.34 -6.90 17.36
N TYR A 215 19.08 -6.18 16.26
CA TYR A 215 18.44 -6.73 15.07
C TYR A 215 19.18 -6.31 13.79
N PRO A 216 20.42 -6.81 13.59
CA PRO A 216 21.21 -6.49 12.41
C PRO A 216 20.68 -7.23 11.19
N ILE A 217 20.90 -6.65 10.02
CA ILE A 217 20.64 -7.29 8.71
C ILE A 217 21.94 -7.75 8.05
N ALA A 218 23.07 -7.22 8.48
CA ALA A 218 24.40 -7.63 8.06
C ALA A 218 25.24 -8.04 9.27
N ARG A 219 25.98 -9.15 9.16
CA ARG A 219 26.90 -9.64 10.18
C ARG A 219 28.09 -8.69 10.29
N GLU A 220 28.42 -8.28 11.51
CA GLU A 220 29.55 -7.37 11.79
C GLU A 220 30.93 -8.01 11.53
N VAL A 221 31.01 -9.34 11.53
CA VAL A 221 32.24 -10.11 11.32
C VAL A 221 31.99 -11.21 10.29
N LEU A 222 32.89 -11.33 9.33
CA LEU A 222 32.95 -12.39 8.31
C LEU A 222 34.32 -13.04 8.38
N ASP A 223 34.38 -14.35 8.56
CA ASP A 223 35.63 -15.12 8.61
C ASP A 223 36.69 -14.50 9.54
N ALA A 224 36.24 -14.09 10.74
CA ALA A 224 37.04 -13.40 11.77
C ALA A 224 37.59 -12.02 11.39
N MET A 225 37.18 -11.44 10.25
CA MET A 225 37.50 -10.08 9.84
C MET A 225 36.28 -9.15 9.97
N PRO A 226 36.48 -7.86 10.29
CA PRO A 226 35.40 -6.88 10.30
C PRO A 226 34.72 -6.75 8.93
N ASN A 227 33.39 -6.81 8.91
CA ASN A 227 32.61 -6.51 7.72
C ASN A 227 32.45 -4.99 7.55
N LEU A 228 33.24 -4.38 6.67
CA LEU A 228 33.23 -2.93 6.47
C LEU A 228 31.90 -2.39 5.93
N ALA A 229 31.05 -3.24 5.32
CA ALA A 229 29.74 -2.84 4.84
C ALA A 229 28.65 -2.90 5.94
N ALA A 230 28.84 -3.73 6.98
CA ALA A 230 27.81 -3.98 7.99
C ALA A 230 27.34 -2.72 8.73
N PRO A 231 28.22 -1.80 9.18
CA PRO A 231 27.76 -0.60 9.88
C PRO A 231 26.82 0.27 9.04
N GLY A 232 27.09 0.41 7.73
CA GLY A 232 26.25 1.17 6.81
C GLY A 232 24.89 0.51 6.55
N LEU A 233 24.84 -0.82 6.53
CA LEU A 233 23.60 -1.59 6.34
C LEU A 233 22.76 -1.65 7.63
N ASN A 234 23.41 -1.76 8.78
CA ASN A 234 22.73 -1.89 10.08
C ASN A 234 22.17 -0.55 10.59
N ARG A 235 22.82 0.59 10.28
CA ARG A 235 22.29 1.94 10.58
C ARG A 235 21.17 2.32 9.62
N ARG A 236 19.93 2.06 10.05
CA ARG A 236 18.73 2.34 9.26
C ARG A 236 17.54 2.68 10.14
N ILE A 237 16.58 3.38 9.56
CA ILE A 237 15.27 3.65 10.17
C ILE A 237 14.19 2.96 9.32
N GLU A 238 13.37 2.16 9.96
CA GLU A 238 12.23 1.51 9.35
C GLU A 238 10.95 2.25 9.72
N LEU A 239 10.12 2.56 8.71
CA LEU A 239 8.80 3.16 8.91
C LEU A 239 7.74 2.14 8.55
N ARG A 240 6.87 1.81 9.50
CA ARG A 240 5.78 0.86 9.32
C ARG A 240 4.45 1.50 9.67
N LEU A 241 3.42 1.17 8.89
CA LEU A 241 2.05 1.44 9.28
C LEU A 241 1.52 0.21 10.01
N THR A 242 1.06 0.38 11.25
CA THR A 242 0.56 -0.71 12.09
C THR A 242 -0.82 -0.38 12.64
N ALA A 243 -1.64 -1.41 12.84
CA ALA A 243 -2.96 -1.30 13.43
C ALA A 243 -3.29 -2.56 14.24
N MET A 244 -4.25 -2.45 15.16
CA MET A 244 -4.70 -3.61 15.95
C MET A 244 -5.53 -4.60 15.10
N GLU A 245 -6.20 -4.08 14.09
CA GLU A 245 -6.93 -4.87 13.09
C GLU A 245 -6.28 -4.73 11.70
N PRO A 246 -6.47 -5.71 10.80
CA PRO A 246 -5.93 -5.65 9.44
C PRO A 246 -6.36 -4.39 8.71
N LEU A 247 -5.42 -3.77 8.00
CA LEU A 247 -5.69 -2.65 7.10
C LEU A 247 -6.08 -3.19 5.72
N ALA A 248 -6.96 -2.48 5.01
CA ALA A 248 -7.23 -2.71 3.59
C ALA A 248 -6.08 -2.21 2.69
N LEU A 249 -4.84 -2.37 3.14
CA LEU A 249 -3.63 -2.06 2.41
C LEU A 249 -2.51 -2.98 2.90
N LYS A 250 -1.63 -3.39 1.99
CA LYS A 250 -0.44 -4.17 2.31
C LYS A 250 0.77 -3.27 2.14
N LEU A 251 1.51 -3.06 3.23
CA LEU A 251 2.72 -2.25 3.22
C LEU A 251 3.91 -3.16 3.55
N ARG A 252 4.94 -3.11 2.71
CA ARG A 252 6.17 -3.86 2.91
C ARG A 252 7.34 -2.89 3.04
N VAL A 253 8.14 -3.07 4.08
CA VAL A 253 9.42 -2.37 4.19
C VAL A 253 10.40 -3.00 3.21
N GLU A 254 11.01 -2.20 2.34
CA GLU A 254 12.10 -2.63 1.47
C GLU A 254 13.43 -2.49 2.22
N GLN A 255 13.96 -3.63 2.64
CA GLN A 255 15.29 -3.73 3.23
C GLN A 255 16.35 -3.50 2.16
N PRO A 256 17.51 -2.89 2.52
CA PRO A 256 18.62 -2.79 1.60
C PRO A 256 19.14 -4.19 1.25
N PHE A 257 19.68 -4.33 0.05
CA PHE A 257 20.25 -5.59 -0.40
C PHE A 257 21.45 -5.99 0.45
N VAL A 258 21.43 -7.23 0.97
CA VAL A 258 22.54 -7.85 1.68
C VAL A 258 22.79 -9.22 1.05
N SER A 259 24.04 -9.52 0.69
CA SER A 259 24.38 -10.83 0.14
C SER A 259 24.19 -11.93 1.19
N GLU A 260 23.95 -13.16 0.73
CA GLU A 260 23.67 -14.30 1.63
C GLU A 260 24.78 -14.54 2.66
N ILE A 261 26.05 -14.38 2.27
CA ILE A 261 27.20 -14.54 3.17
C ILE A 261 27.23 -13.50 4.28
N MET A 262 26.69 -12.30 4.01
CA MET A 262 26.64 -11.19 4.95
C MET A 262 25.36 -11.16 5.77
N ALA A 263 24.31 -11.85 5.33
CA ALA A 263 22.98 -11.71 5.90
C ALA A 263 22.94 -12.12 7.38
N ALA A 264 22.28 -11.29 8.19
CA ALA A 264 21.94 -11.58 9.57
C ALA A 264 20.41 -11.65 9.74
N PRO A 265 19.88 -12.54 10.60
CA PRO A 265 18.44 -12.79 10.69
C PRO A 265 17.68 -11.73 11.52
N GLY A 266 18.32 -10.65 11.95
CA GLY A 266 17.79 -9.73 12.96
C GLY A 266 16.48 -9.07 12.57
N ALA A 267 16.40 -8.46 11.39
CA ALA A 267 15.15 -7.82 10.93
C ALA A 267 14.00 -8.83 10.80
N LYS A 268 14.26 -9.99 10.19
CA LYS A 268 13.27 -11.06 10.03
C LYS A 268 12.74 -11.53 11.39
N ARG A 269 13.65 -11.75 12.35
CA ARG A 269 13.31 -12.15 13.72
C ARG A 269 12.44 -11.10 14.43
N LEU A 270 12.76 -9.81 14.29
CA LEU A 270 11.96 -8.73 14.86
C LEU A 270 10.54 -8.73 14.26
N ASP A 271 10.43 -8.83 12.94
CA ASP A 271 9.16 -8.82 12.21
C ASP A 271 8.26 -9.98 12.63
N GLU A 272 8.76 -11.21 12.54
CA GLU A 272 8.03 -12.42 12.92
C GLU A 272 7.56 -12.36 14.37
N ALA A 273 8.43 -11.86 15.26
CA ALA A 273 8.12 -11.79 16.68
C ALA A 273 7.17 -10.63 17.05
N THR A 274 7.08 -9.57 16.24
CA THR A 274 6.15 -8.45 16.50
C THR A 274 4.79 -8.57 15.82
N VAL A 275 4.62 -9.44 14.83
CA VAL A 275 3.31 -9.73 14.23
C VAL A 275 2.39 -10.45 15.22
N GLY A 276 1.15 -9.99 15.33
CA GLY A 276 0.16 -10.50 16.27
C GLY A 276 0.49 -10.16 17.72
N LEU A 277 0.09 -11.05 18.63
CA LEU A 277 0.34 -10.91 20.06
C LEU A 277 1.82 -11.14 20.38
N SER A 278 2.40 -10.25 21.18
CA SER A 278 3.72 -10.41 21.77
C SER A 278 3.82 -9.72 23.13
N TYR A 279 4.85 -10.10 23.91
CA TYR A 279 5.11 -9.58 25.24
C TYR A 279 6.57 -9.19 25.39
N ARG A 280 6.79 -8.19 26.24
CA ARG A 280 8.11 -7.67 26.61
C ARG A 280 8.11 -7.28 28.08
N VAL A 281 9.28 -7.08 28.66
CA VAL A 281 9.42 -6.59 30.03
C VAL A 281 9.85 -5.13 29.99
N GLU A 282 9.05 -4.23 30.53
CA GLU A 282 9.45 -2.86 30.83
C GLU A 282 10.29 -2.88 32.10
N ALA A 283 11.57 -2.53 32.00
CA ALA A 283 12.48 -2.50 33.13
C ALA A 283 12.44 -1.15 33.87
N ALA A 284 12.35 -0.05 33.12
CA ALA A 284 12.32 1.29 33.69
C ALA A 284 11.68 2.31 32.74
N THR A 285 11.08 3.35 33.31
CA THR A 285 10.66 4.55 32.60
C THR A 285 11.40 5.77 33.17
N THR A 286 12.12 6.51 32.32
CA THR A 286 13.01 7.61 32.74
C THR A 286 12.84 8.85 31.87
N ARG A 287 13.26 10.03 32.32
CA ARG A 287 13.32 11.27 31.50
C ARG A 287 14.68 11.51 30.85
N GLN A 288 15.69 10.77 31.28
CA GLN A 288 17.08 10.85 30.84
C GLN A 288 17.57 9.44 30.50
N ILE A 289 18.77 9.33 29.94
CA ILE A 289 19.39 8.03 29.68
C ILE A 289 19.42 7.17 30.96
N LEU A 290 19.05 5.89 30.83
CA LEU A 290 19.17 4.93 31.92
C LEU A 290 20.65 4.68 32.23
N THR A 291 21.06 4.94 33.47
CA THR A 291 22.46 4.80 33.92
C THR A 291 22.80 3.42 34.46
N ASN A 292 21.79 2.62 34.82
CA ASN A 292 21.99 1.24 35.30
C ASN A 292 22.36 0.31 34.12
N ASP A 293 23.60 -0.18 34.13
CA ASP A 293 24.15 -1.05 33.08
C ASP A 293 23.65 -2.49 33.14
N ALA A 294 23.01 -2.92 34.23
CA ALA A 294 22.52 -4.30 34.38
C ALA A 294 21.50 -4.69 33.30
N LEU A 295 20.82 -3.72 32.68
CA LEU A 295 19.93 -3.99 31.57
C LEU A 295 20.66 -4.58 30.35
N ALA A 296 21.94 -4.24 30.15
CA ALA A 296 22.76 -4.74 29.05
C ALA A 296 23.02 -6.25 29.10
N MET A 297 22.76 -6.89 30.25
CA MET A 297 22.88 -8.34 30.44
C MET A 297 21.76 -9.12 29.71
N PHE A 298 20.66 -8.45 29.38
CA PHE A 298 19.52 -9.09 28.75
C PHE A 298 19.53 -8.86 27.24
N GLY A 299 18.94 -9.80 26.50
CA GLY A 299 18.76 -9.70 25.06
C GLY A 299 17.59 -8.78 24.68
N ASP A 300 17.46 -8.51 23.38
CA ASP A 300 16.28 -7.84 22.81
C ASP A 300 15.96 -6.49 23.45
N LEU A 301 17.02 -5.71 23.68
CA LEU A 301 16.88 -4.40 24.29
C LEU A 301 16.23 -3.44 23.33
N MET A 302 15.34 -2.61 23.88
CA MET A 302 14.72 -1.55 23.13
C MET A 302 14.31 -0.42 24.05
N ILE A 303 14.12 0.74 23.44
CA ILE A 303 13.64 1.94 24.08
C ILE A 303 12.48 2.48 23.27
N GLU A 304 11.39 2.85 23.94
CA GLU A 304 10.17 3.34 23.29
C GLU A 304 9.74 4.69 23.87
N THR A 305 9.18 5.55 23.00
CA THR A 305 8.56 6.82 23.39
C THR A 305 7.49 7.24 22.37
N GLN A 306 6.90 8.40 22.58
CA GLN A 306 6.00 9.08 21.64
C GLN A 306 6.39 10.56 21.57
N PRO A 307 6.09 11.26 20.46
CA PRO A 307 6.36 12.69 20.36
C PRO A 307 5.72 13.46 21.53
N GLY A 308 6.54 14.25 22.22
CA GLY A 308 6.09 15.08 23.36
C GLY A 308 5.93 14.36 24.69
N ALA A 309 6.12 13.04 24.78
CA ALA A 309 5.96 12.30 26.04
C ALA A 309 6.99 12.69 27.12
N GLY A 310 8.21 13.07 26.72
CA GLY A 310 9.29 13.45 27.64
C GLY A 310 9.81 12.32 28.53
N THR A 311 9.39 11.09 28.29
CA THR A 311 9.80 9.88 29.01
C THR A 311 10.18 8.77 28.04
N TYR A 312 11.14 7.94 28.42
CA TYR A 312 11.67 6.82 27.68
C TYR A 312 11.42 5.53 28.44
N ARG A 313 10.83 4.55 27.78
CA ARG A 313 10.54 3.25 28.36
C ARG A 313 11.58 2.25 27.87
N TYR A 314 12.40 1.75 28.79
CA TYR A 314 13.43 0.77 28.51
C TYR A 314 12.83 -0.63 28.69
N MET A 315 12.92 -1.43 27.64
CA MET A 315 12.34 -2.76 27.58
C MET A 315 13.41 -3.80 27.25
N THR A 316 13.14 -5.04 27.61
CA THR A 316 13.93 -6.22 27.22
C THR A 316 13.01 -7.41 26.94
N GLY A 317 13.52 -8.36 26.16
CA GLY A 317 12.81 -9.57 25.77
C GLY A 317 11.83 -9.35 24.62
N LEU A 318 11.51 -10.45 23.95
CA LEU A 318 10.57 -10.46 22.83
C LEU A 318 9.91 -11.85 22.73
N PHE A 319 8.74 -11.99 23.35
CA PHE A 319 8.11 -13.29 23.58
C PHE A 319 6.73 -13.39 22.94
N LYS A 320 6.33 -14.60 22.54
CA LYS A 320 4.96 -14.89 22.07
C LYS A 320 4.02 -15.32 23.20
N GLN A 321 4.56 -15.77 24.32
CA GLN A 321 3.79 -16.25 25.47
C GLN A 321 4.04 -15.39 26.70
N HIS A 322 2.99 -15.15 27.48
CA HIS A 322 3.05 -14.33 28.69
C HIS A 322 3.95 -14.96 29.78
N ASN A 323 3.96 -16.29 29.91
CA ASN A 323 4.76 -17.01 30.91
C ASN A 323 6.27 -16.77 30.76
N GLU A 324 6.79 -16.76 29.52
CA GLU A 324 8.20 -16.49 29.21
C GLU A 324 8.58 -15.06 29.62
N ALA A 325 7.74 -14.09 29.28
CA ALA A 325 7.93 -12.69 29.70
C ALA A 325 7.85 -12.53 31.23
N ALA A 326 6.95 -13.26 31.90
CA ALA A 326 6.82 -13.23 33.35
C ALA A 326 8.02 -13.86 34.07
N GLN A 327 8.69 -14.84 33.46
CA GLN A 327 9.95 -15.38 33.97
C GLN A 327 11.08 -14.36 33.84
N LEU A 328 11.26 -13.77 32.64
CA LEU A 328 12.26 -12.72 32.44
C LEU A 328 12.04 -11.54 33.39
N ARG A 329 10.78 -11.15 33.63
CA ARG A 329 10.45 -10.08 34.58
C ARG A 329 11.08 -10.31 35.96
N LYS A 330 11.01 -11.54 36.49
CA LYS A 330 11.60 -11.88 37.79
C LYS A 330 13.12 -11.73 37.79
N GLU A 331 13.77 -12.11 36.70
CA GLU A 331 15.23 -11.96 36.53
C GLU A 331 15.63 -10.48 36.47
N VAL A 332 14.88 -9.68 35.70
CA VAL A 332 15.07 -8.22 35.60
C VAL A 332 14.87 -7.55 36.97
N GLN A 333 13.84 -7.95 37.72
CA GLN A 333 13.62 -7.48 39.10
C GLN A 333 14.80 -7.83 40.03
N GLY A 334 15.36 -9.03 39.90
CA GLY A 334 16.53 -9.47 40.66
C GLY A 334 17.80 -8.65 40.37
N GLN A 335 17.88 -7.97 39.22
CA GLN A 335 18.99 -7.08 38.84
C GLN A 335 18.77 -5.61 39.25
N GLY A 336 17.82 -5.34 40.13
CA GLY A 336 17.58 -4.00 40.70
C GLY A 336 16.51 -3.17 39.99
N PHE A 337 15.77 -3.74 39.04
CA PHE A 337 14.62 -3.11 38.40
C PHE A 337 13.32 -3.58 39.06
N ALA A 338 13.11 -3.22 40.34
CA ALA A 338 12.01 -3.75 41.16
C ALA A 338 10.61 -3.55 40.55
N GLU A 339 10.40 -2.42 39.86
CA GLU A 339 9.14 -2.05 39.20
C GLU A 339 8.97 -2.69 37.81
N ALA A 340 9.87 -3.60 37.41
CA ALA A 340 9.80 -4.17 36.08
C ALA A 340 8.49 -4.95 35.89
N THR A 341 7.86 -4.76 34.73
CA THR A 341 6.51 -5.27 34.45
C THR A 341 6.40 -5.84 33.04
N VAL A 342 5.54 -6.84 32.86
CA VAL A 342 5.25 -7.39 31.53
C VAL A 342 4.31 -6.43 30.81
N ILE A 343 4.56 -6.16 29.53
CA ILE A 343 3.72 -5.34 28.66
C ILE A 343 3.33 -6.18 27.44
N ALA A 344 2.04 -6.16 27.11
CA ALA A 344 1.51 -6.82 25.91
C ALA A 344 1.47 -5.86 24.72
N TYR A 345 1.65 -6.43 23.52
CA TYR A 345 1.63 -5.73 22.24
C TYR A 345 0.79 -6.49 21.23
N ILE A 346 0.10 -5.78 20.35
CA ILE A 346 -0.53 -6.31 19.14
C ILE A 346 0.09 -5.61 17.94
N ASN A 347 0.71 -6.36 17.02
CA ASN A 347 1.38 -5.82 15.83
C ASN A 347 2.39 -4.71 16.17
N GLY A 348 3.09 -4.86 17.30
CA GLY A 348 4.04 -3.87 17.80
C GLY A 348 3.43 -2.61 18.45
N ILE A 349 2.11 -2.54 18.63
CA ILE A 349 1.40 -1.49 19.38
C ILE A 349 1.19 -1.98 20.82
N ARG A 350 1.66 -1.19 21.80
CA ARG A 350 1.41 -1.45 23.22
C ARG A 350 -0.08 -1.38 23.52
N ILE A 351 -0.61 -2.36 24.26
CA ILE A 351 -2.00 -2.36 24.70
C ILE A 351 -2.10 -2.19 26.22
N THR A 352 -3.19 -1.57 26.66
CA THR A 352 -3.58 -1.46 28.06
C THR A 352 -4.24 -2.75 28.56
N LYS A 353 -4.35 -2.92 29.87
CA LYS A 353 -5.12 -4.03 30.45
C LYS A 353 -6.59 -4.01 30.03
N ALA A 354 -7.19 -2.84 29.85
CA ALA A 354 -8.58 -2.70 29.40
C ALA A 354 -8.76 -3.19 27.96
N GLU A 355 -7.88 -2.79 27.04
CA GLU A 355 -7.86 -3.29 25.66
C GLU A 355 -7.58 -4.79 25.62
N ALA A 356 -6.68 -5.28 26.48
CA ALA A 356 -6.38 -6.71 26.58
C ALA A 356 -7.61 -7.53 26.97
N VAL A 357 -8.45 -7.04 27.90
CA VAL A 357 -9.73 -7.70 28.26
C VAL A 357 -10.65 -7.84 27.05
N ALA A 358 -10.78 -6.79 26.22
CA ALA A 358 -11.59 -6.83 25.01
C ALA A 358 -11.08 -7.85 23.97
N LEU A 359 -9.79 -8.18 24.01
CA LEU A 359 -9.12 -9.07 23.06
C LEU A 359 -8.98 -10.53 23.54
N LEU A 360 -9.38 -10.86 24.78
CA LEU A 360 -9.21 -12.20 25.37
C LEU A 360 -9.80 -13.33 24.51
N LYS A 361 -10.91 -13.07 23.81
CA LYS A 361 -11.53 -14.07 22.93
C LYS A 361 -10.62 -14.44 21.74
N LYS A 362 -9.92 -13.44 21.18
CA LYS A 362 -9.00 -13.60 20.04
C LYS A 362 -7.62 -14.09 20.51
N TYR A 363 -7.19 -13.65 21.68
CA TYR A 363 -5.89 -13.93 22.27
C TYR A 363 -6.03 -14.40 23.73
N PRO A 364 -6.35 -15.69 23.97
CA PRO A 364 -6.59 -16.21 25.32
C PRO A 364 -5.41 -16.05 26.29
N ASP A 365 -4.18 -16.03 25.77
CA ASP A 365 -2.96 -15.88 26.57
C ASP A 365 -2.88 -14.52 27.30
N LEU A 366 -3.62 -13.50 26.83
CA LEU A 366 -3.73 -12.21 27.52
C LEU A 366 -4.32 -12.33 28.93
N ALA A 367 -4.97 -13.45 29.27
CA ALA A 367 -5.46 -13.70 30.62
C ALA A 367 -4.33 -13.62 31.67
N GLY A 368 -3.12 -14.04 31.31
CA GLY A 368 -1.93 -13.89 32.17
C GLY A 368 -1.59 -12.42 32.43
N TYR A 369 -1.59 -11.61 31.38
CA TYR A 369 -1.28 -10.18 31.43
C TYR A 369 -2.34 -9.34 32.15
N VAL A 370 -3.62 -9.72 32.04
CA VAL A 370 -4.70 -9.02 32.76
C VAL A 370 -4.61 -9.25 34.27
N ARG A 371 -4.26 -10.48 34.70
CA ARG A 371 -4.19 -10.87 36.12
C ARG A 371 -2.93 -10.42 36.83
N GLY A 372 -1.77 -10.46 36.15
CA GLY A 372 -0.48 -10.01 36.69
C GLY A 372 -0.33 -8.51 36.59
#